data_AF-A0AAD3DZM7-F1
#
_entry.id   AF-A0AAD3DZM7-F1
#
_cell.length_a   1.000
_cell.length_b   1.000
_cell.length_c   1.000
_cell.angle_alpha   90.00
_cell.angle_beta   90.00
_cell.angle_gamma   90.00
#
_symmetry.space_group_name_H-M   'P 1'
#
loop_
_entity.id
_entity.type
_entity.pdbx_description
1 polymer ?
#
loop_
_entity_poly.entity_id
_entity_poly.type
_entity_poly.pdbx_seq_one_letter_code
_entity_poly.pdbx_strand_id
1 'polypeptide(L)'
;MGHRTKVDLKIHNNYKVTAHFSCQGTAYEFFMKKWAKTSSAPNPTVSFDYFAMLVYTEFEHGTDFGTITVLEPPDGGRTLIIERSPQQVVNILKYATMDVFACAEEIIKKYRRSVLDYAIFHRQQDRLSTYGEYIHLVACDCLTHANFHAPNVEFPRVDFCTDDHVYKPDVLRAVESKVEDNDSDDTD
;
A
#
# COMPACT_ATOMS: atom_id res chain seq x y z
N MET A 1 -4.39 -26.83 1.28
CA MET A 1 -4.48 -26.74 -0.19
C MET A 1 -4.83 -25.30 -0.55
N GLY A 2 -4.04 -24.64 -1.39
CA GLY A 2 -4.33 -23.26 -1.81
C GLY A 2 -5.54 -23.23 -2.76
N HIS A 3 -6.53 -22.41 -2.47
CA HIS A 3 -7.60 -22.15 -3.43
C HIS A 3 -7.05 -21.29 -4.57
N ARG A 4 -7.25 -21.75 -5.81
CA ARG A 4 -6.93 -20.93 -6.99
C ARG A 4 -7.98 -19.84 -7.13
N THR A 5 -7.60 -18.59 -6.89
CA THR A 5 -8.45 -17.43 -7.12
C THR A 5 -8.32 -16.98 -8.57
N LYS A 6 -9.43 -16.93 -9.29
CA LYS A 6 -9.48 -16.29 -10.61
C LYS A 6 -9.51 -14.78 -10.43
N VAL A 7 -8.66 -14.08 -11.17
CA VAL A 7 -8.61 -12.61 -11.19
C VAL A 7 -8.95 -12.13 -12.61
N ASP A 8 -9.99 -11.30 -12.72
CA ASP A 8 -10.43 -10.67 -13.96
C ASP A 8 -9.87 -9.23 -14.02
N LEU A 9 -8.94 -9.00 -14.96
CA LEU A 9 -8.18 -7.75 -15.08
C LEU A 9 -8.75 -6.84 -16.17
N LYS A 10 -8.90 -5.55 -15.84
CA LYS A 10 -9.25 -4.48 -16.78
C LYS A 10 -8.21 -3.37 -16.72
N ILE A 11 -7.51 -3.17 -17.84
CA ILE A 11 -6.52 -2.10 -18.02
C ILE A 11 -7.18 -0.97 -18.81
N HIS A 12 -7.11 0.25 -18.29
CA HIS A 12 -7.70 1.44 -18.91
C HIS A 12 -6.65 2.22 -19.72
N ASN A 13 -7.08 3.07 -20.65
CA ASN A 13 -6.18 3.85 -21.52
C ASN A 13 -5.26 4.82 -20.75
N ASN A 14 -5.61 5.18 -19.52
CA ASN A 14 -4.78 5.97 -18.62
C ASN A 14 -3.92 5.10 -17.68
N TYR A 15 -3.73 3.82 -18.01
CA TYR A 15 -2.94 2.83 -17.26
C TYR A 15 -3.44 2.53 -15.84
N LYS A 16 -4.63 3.00 -15.48
CA LYS A 16 -5.33 2.48 -14.30
C LYS A 16 -5.59 1.00 -14.54
N VAL A 17 -5.45 0.20 -13.48
CA VAL A 17 -5.81 -1.21 -13.50
C VAL A 17 -6.88 -1.45 -12.46
N THR A 18 -7.91 -2.17 -12.88
CA THR A 18 -8.96 -2.68 -12.00
C THR A 18 -8.88 -4.21 -12.04
N ALA A 19 -8.82 -4.83 -10.88
CA ALA A 19 -8.79 -6.29 -10.76
C ALA A 19 -9.98 -6.77 -9.92
N HIS A 20 -10.84 -7.59 -10.52
CA HIS A 20 -11.97 -8.21 -9.84
C HIS A 20 -11.63 -9.64 -9.49
N PHE A 21 -11.95 -10.06 -8.27
CA PHE A 21 -11.69 -11.42 -7.82
C PHE A 21 -12.66 -11.81 -6.71
N SER A 22 -12.88 -13.11 -6.54
CA SER A 22 -13.69 -13.63 -5.45
C SER A 22 -12.80 -14.34 -4.44
N CYS A 23 -12.95 -13.99 -3.17
CA CYS A 23 -12.25 -14.63 -2.07
C CYS A 23 -13.27 -14.96 -0.96
N GLN A 24 -13.25 -16.21 -0.48
CA GLN A 24 -14.14 -16.67 0.60
C GLN A 24 -15.64 -16.42 0.34
N GLY A 25 -16.07 -16.49 -0.93
CA GLY A 25 -17.47 -16.26 -1.32
C GLY A 25 -17.87 -14.78 -1.44
N THR A 26 -16.95 -13.85 -1.21
CA THR A 26 -17.17 -12.41 -1.40
C THR A 26 -16.40 -11.91 -2.62
N ALA A 27 -17.03 -11.05 -3.42
CA ALA A 27 -16.38 -10.36 -4.53
C ALA A 27 -15.65 -9.12 -4.03
N TYR A 28 -14.42 -8.94 -4.49
CA TYR A 28 -13.56 -7.80 -4.18
C TYR A 28 -13.05 -7.15 -5.46
N GLU A 29 -12.72 -5.87 -5.35
CA GLU A 29 -12.17 -5.08 -6.44
C GLU A 29 -10.93 -4.33 -5.94
N PHE A 30 -9.80 -4.57 -6.60
CA PHE A 30 -8.57 -3.81 -6.37
C PHE A 30 -8.45 -2.70 -7.42
N PHE A 31 -8.27 -1.47 -6.94
CA PHE A 31 -8.10 -0.27 -7.76
C PHE A 31 -6.66 0.21 -7.74
N MET A 32 -5.89 -0.16 -8.75
CA MET A 32 -4.48 0.20 -8.84
C MET A 32 -4.33 1.48 -9.68
N LYS A 33 -4.25 2.62 -8.99
CA LYS A 33 -4.22 3.96 -9.60
C LYS A 33 -2.87 4.67 -9.47
N LYS A 34 -1.95 4.19 -8.62
CA LYS A 34 -0.69 4.89 -8.31
C LYS A 34 0.23 5.04 -9.52
N TRP A 35 0.31 4.03 -10.40
CA TRP A 35 1.08 4.09 -11.66
C TRP A 35 0.28 4.64 -12.84
N ALA A 36 -0.95 5.13 -12.61
CA ALA A 36 -1.76 5.64 -13.70
C ALA A 36 -1.08 6.86 -14.35
N LYS A 37 -1.29 7.03 -15.65
CA LYS A 37 -0.85 8.22 -16.38
C LYS A 37 -1.59 9.43 -15.82
N THR A 38 -0.96 10.18 -14.93
CA THR A 38 -1.46 11.49 -14.51
C THR A 38 -1.10 12.50 -15.58
N SER A 39 -2.12 13.12 -16.16
CA SER A 39 -1.93 14.34 -16.94
C SER A 39 -1.42 15.42 -15.99
N SER A 40 -0.15 15.80 -16.12
CA SER A 40 0.37 17.07 -15.61
C SER A 40 0.52 17.20 -14.08
N ALA A 41 0.87 16.14 -13.35
CA ALA A 41 1.24 16.29 -11.93
C ALA A 41 2.75 16.62 -11.80
N PRO A 42 3.14 17.62 -10.96
CA PRO A 42 4.53 18.04 -10.78
C PRO A 42 5.39 17.05 -9.97
N ASN A 43 4.84 15.90 -9.58
CA ASN A 43 5.51 14.94 -8.70
C ASN A 43 5.96 13.70 -9.50
N PRO A 44 7.27 13.54 -9.78
CA PRO A 44 7.77 12.52 -10.70
C PRO A 44 7.52 11.09 -10.21
N THR A 45 7.40 10.87 -8.89
CA THR A 45 7.25 9.57 -8.23
C THR A 45 5.88 8.90 -8.42
N VAL A 46 4.89 9.62 -8.97
CA VAL A 46 3.53 9.12 -9.24
C VAL A 46 3.28 8.94 -10.75
N SER A 47 4.32 9.09 -11.57
CA SER A 47 4.20 8.91 -13.02
C SER A 47 4.34 7.44 -13.42
N PHE A 48 3.64 7.04 -14.49
CA PHE A 48 3.84 5.73 -15.12
C PHE A 48 5.30 5.55 -15.55
N ASP A 49 5.95 6.60 -16.04
CA ASP A 49 7.33 6.52 -16.50
C ASP A 49 8.30 6.21 -15.36
N TYR A 50 8.12 6.84 -14.19
CA TYR A 50 8.87 6.49 -12.99
C TYR A 50 8.65 5.03 -12.59
N PHE A 51 7.39 4.59 -12.54
CA PHE A 51 7.08 3.19 -12.23
C PHE A 51 7.72 2.22 -13.22
N ALA A 52 7.64 2.51 -14.51
CA ALA A 52 8.23 1.67 -15.55
C ALA A 52 9.77 1.66 -15.51
N MET A 53 10.41 2.73 -15.02
CA MET A 53 11.85 2.74 -14.72
C MET A 53 12.20 1.79 -13.58
N LEU A 54 11.39 1.75 -12.51
CA LEU A 54 11.58 0.80 -11.41
C LEU A 54 11.48 -0.65 -11.90
N VAL A 55 10.48 -0.95 -12.74
CA VAL A 55 10.32 -2.28 -13.36
C VAL A 55 11.54 -2.65 -14.20
N TYR A 56 12.03 -1.73 -15.03
CA TYR A 56 13.22 -1.99 -15.84
C TYR A 56 14.47 -2.26 -14.99
N THR A 57 14.62 -1.54 -13.88
CA THR A 57 15.75 -1.70 -12.95
C THR A 57 15.69 -3.05 -12.23
N GLU A 58 14.49 -3.53 -11.89
CA GLU A 58 14.32 -4.82 -11.20
C GLU A 58 14.58 -6.03 -12.13
N PHE A 59 14.09 -5.97 -13.37
CA PHE A 59 14.10 -7.10 -14.30
C PHE A 59 15.15 -6.96 -15.40
N GLU A 60 16.33 -6.42 -15.06
CA GLU A 60 17.43 -6.05 -15.96
C GLU A 60 17.45 -6.83 -17.29
N HIS A 61 17.48 -6.09 -18.41
CA HIS A 61 17.70 -6.59 -19.79
C HIS A 61 16.55 -7.35 -20.50
N GLY A 62 15.33 -7.37 -19.97
CA GLY A 62 14.16 -7.88 -20.70
C GLY A 62 13.60 -6.91 -21.74
N THR A 63 13.50 -7.31 -23.02
CA THR A 63 12.82 -6.50 -24.07
C THR A 63 11.31 -6.40 -23.88
N ASP A 64 10.73 -7.23 -23.01
CA ASP A 64 9.29 -7.33 -22.78
C ASP A 64 8.67 -6.08 -22.12
N PHE A 65 9.52 -5.20 -21.58
CA PHE A 65 9.13 -3.97 -20.88
C PHE A 65 9.60 -2.68 -21.57
N GLY A 66 10.18 -2.81 -22.77
CA GLY A 66 10.67 -1.69 -23.56
C GLY A 66 12.19 -1.50 -23.50
N THR A 67 12.65 -0.45 -24.15
CA THR A 67 14.07 -0.11 -24.26
C THR A 67 14.31 1.31 -23.74
N ILE A 68 15.42 1.45 -23.02
CA ILE A 68 15.92 2.75 -22.57
C ILE A 68 17.22 2.98 -23.31
N THR A 69 17.24 4.00 -24.15
CA THR A 69 18.44 4.42 -24.88
C THR A 69 18.98 5.66 -24.20
N VAL A 70 20.20 5.56 -23.67
CA VAL A 70 20.93 6.72 -23.14
C VAL A 70 21.61 7.39 -24.32
N LEU A 71 21.13 8.57 -24.70
CA LEU A 71 21.86 9.45 -25.59
C LEU A 71 22.76 10.35 -24.75
N GLU A 72 24.05 10.32 -25.05
CA GLU A 72 25.02 11.31 -24.59
C GLU A 72 25.29 12.27 -25.76
N PRO A 73 24.49 13.33 -25.95
CA PRO A 73 24.81 14.38 -26.90
C PRO A 73 26.21 14.97 -26.62
N PRO A 74 26.87 15.52 -27.66
CA PRO A 74 28.23 16.06 -27.58
C PRO A 74 28.41 17.18 -26.54
N ASP A 75 27.31 17.74 -26.06
CA ASP A 75 27.24 18.84 -25.10
C ASP A 75 27.36 18.37 -23.63
N GLY A 76 27.52 17.05 -23.41
CA GLY A 76 27.71 16.44 -22.08
C GLY A 76 26.43 16.24 -21.26
N GLY A 77 25.26 16.58 -21.80
CA GLY A 77 23.97 16.23 -21.21
C GLY A 77 23.67 14.74 -21.39
N ARG A 78 23.00 14.10 -20.41
CA ARG A 78 22.44 12.75 -20.58
C ARG A 78 20.96 12.87 -20.87
N THR A 79 20.52 12.38 -22.02
CA THR A 79 19.11 12.29 -22.39
C THR A 79 18.69 10.83 -22.40
N LEU A 80 17.69 10.48 -21.60
CA LEU A 80 17.09 9.15 -21.61
C LEU A 80 15.93 9.14 -22.62
N ILE A 81 16.07 8.38 -23.70
CA ILE A 81 14.97 8.06 -24.58
C ILE A 81 14.33 6.76 -24.11
N ILE A 82 13.03 6.82 -23.86
CA ILE A 82 12.25 5.68 -23.38
C ILE A 82 11.30 5.27 -24.48
N GLU A 83 11.49 4.08 -25.03
CA GLU A 83 10.64 3.54 -26.10
C GLU A 83 9.85 2.34 -25.60
N ARG A 84 8.52 2.43 -25.71
CA ARG A 84 7.59 1.35 -25.36
C ARG A 84 6.47 1.26 -26.38
N SER A 85 6.29 0.08 -26.94
CA SER A 85 5.08 -0.28 -27.66
C SER A 85 3.87 -0.37 -26.71
N PRO A 86 2.63 -0.21 -27.22
CA PRO A 86 1.43 -0.43 -26.43
C PRO A 86 1.38 -1.81 -25.75
N GLN A 87 1.91 -2.84 -26.40
CA GLN A 87 1.94 -4.19 -25.84
C GLN A 87 2.89 -4.31 -24.64
N GLN A 88 4.06 -3.67 -24.68
CA GLN A 88 5.01 -3.66 -23.55
C GLN A 88 4.41 -2.93 -22.34
N VAL A 89 3.66 -1.85 -22.55
CA VAL A 89 2.93 -1.18 -21.46
C VAL A 89 1.91 -2.12 -20.80
N VAL A 90 1.15 -2.86 -21.61
CA VAL A 90 0.20 -3.86 -21.10
C VAL A 90 0.92 -4.97 -20.33
N ASN A 91 2.08 -5.42 -20.81
CA ASN A 91 2.88 -6.45 -20.12
C ASN A 91 3.35 -5.95 -18.75
N ILE A 92 3.93 -4.75 -18.67
CA ILE A 92 4.33 -4.12 -17.40
C ILE A 92 3.18 -4.14 -16.40
N LEU A 93 2.00 -3.65 -16.82
CA LEU A 93 0.83 -3.56 -15.95
C LEU A 93 0.32 -4.93 -15.50
N LYS A 94 0.35 -5.95 -16.39
CA LYS A 94 -0.04 -7.32 -16.03
C LYS A 94 0.90 -7.92 -14.99
N TYR A 95 2.21 -7.85 -15.22
CA TYR A 95 3.21 -8.37 -14.29
C TYR A 95 3.13 -7.68 -12.93
N ALA A 96 3.11 -6.35 -12.93
CA ALA A 96 2.95 -5.55 -11.72
C ALA A 96 1.68 -5.92 -10.93
N THR A 97 0.57 -6.15 -11.63
CA THR A 97 -0.67 -6.56 -10.99
C THR A 97 -0.54 -7.92 -10.32
N MET A 98 0.12 -8.89 -10.95
CA MET A 98 0.38 -10.19 -10.34
C MET A 98 1.25 -10.08 -9.08
N ASP A 99 2.30 -9.25 -9.12
CA ASP A 99 3.16 -9.01 -7.96
C ASP A 99 2.41 -8.30 -6.82
N VAL A 100 1.49 -7.39 -7.12
CA VAL A 100 0.59 -6.80 -6.12
C VAL A 100 -0.26 -7.87 -5.43
N PHE A 101 -0.81 -8.83 -6.18
CA PHE A 101 -1.57 -9.94 -5.59
C PHE A 101 -0.69 -10.86 -4.74
N ALA A 102 0.50 -11.21 -5.22
CA ALA A 102 1.45 -12.03 -4.46
C ALA A 102 1.87 -11.32 -3.16
N CYS A 103 2.19 -10.03 -3.23
CA CYS A 103 2.52 -9.23 -2.06
C CYS A 103 1.33 -9.13 -1.09
N ALA A 104 0.12 -8.89 -1.59
CA ALA A 104 -1.08 -8.85 -0.76
C ALA A 104 -1.31 -10.19 -0.04
N GLU A 105 -1.13 -11.31 -0.74
CA GLU A 105 -1.25 -12.64 -0.15
C GLU A 105 -0.25 -12.85 1.01
N GLU A 106 1.00 -12.43 0.85
CA GLU A 106 2.00 -12.54 1.90
C GLU A 106 1.70 -11.64 3.12
N ILE A 107 1.20 -10.42 2.89
CA ILE A 107 0.72 -9.54 3.96
C ILE A 107 -0.41 -10.23 4.73
N ILE A 108 -1.40 -10.78 4.02
CA ILE A 108 -2.56 -11.47 4.61
C ILE A 108 -2.10 -12.68 5.43
N LYS A 109 -1.22 -13.53 4.89
CA LYS A 109 -0.71 -14.71 5.58
C LYS A 109 0.04 -14.36 6.87
N LYS A 110 0.87 -13.31 6.82
CA LYS A 110 1.75 -12.92 7.92
C LYS A 110 1.00 -12.22 9.05
N TYR A 111 0.20 -11.21 8.73
CA TYR A 111 -0.43 -10.34 9.75
C TYR A 111 -1.86 -10.74 10.10
N ARG A 112 -2.53 -11.54 9.26
CA ARG A 112 -3.87 -12.11 9.46
C ARG A 112 -4.92 -11.13 9.99
N ARG A 113 -5.03 -10.98 11.32
CA ARG A 113 -6.00 -10.11 12.00
C ARG A 113 -5.64 -8.63 11.92
N SER A 114 -4.36 -8.32 11.74
CA SER A 114 -3.84 -6.93 11.74
C SER A 114 -3.45 -6.46 10.33
N VAL A 115 -4.07 -7.04 9.29
CA VAL A 115 -3.78 -6.69 7.88
C VAL A 115 -4.09 -5.23 7.59
N LEU A 116 -5.24 -4.72 8.08
CA LEU A 116 -5.65 -3.33 7.87
C LEU A 116 -4.72 -2.36 8.61
N ASP A 117 -4.40 -2.62 9.88
CA ASP A 117 -3.50 -1.77 10.66
C ASP A 117 -2.11 -1.69 10.01
N TYR A 118 -1.59 -2.84 9.57
CA TYR A 118 -0.33 -2.91 8.83
C TYR A 118 -0.39 -2.10 7.53
N ALA A 119 -1.45 -2.28 6.73
CA ALA A 119 -1.61 -1.60 5.47
C ALA A 119 -1.71 -0.07 5.66
N ILE A 120 -2.43 0.39 6.68
CA ILE A 120 -2.57 1.81 7.01
C ILE A 120 -1.21 2.38 7.46
N PHE A 121 -0.52 1.70 8.36
CA PHE A 121 0.79 2.14 8.87
C PHE A 121 1.82 2.29 7.73
N HIS A 122 1.93 1.29 6.86
CA HIS A 122 2.89 1.33 5.76
C HIS A 122 2.51 2.29 4.63
N ARG A 123 1.22 2.61 4.45
CA ARG A 123 0.79 3.66 3.51
C ARG A 123 1.27 5.05 3.89
N GLN A 124 1.52 5.29 5.18
CA GLN A 124 2.00 6.58 5.69
C GLN A 124 3.53 6.72 5.55
N GLN A 125 4.24 5.65 5.22
CA GLN A 125 5.69 5.69 5.01
C GLN A 125 5.99 6.08 3.57
N ASP A 126 6.75 7.17 3.38
CA ASP A 126 7.05 7.72 2.05
C ASP A 126 8.32 7.11 1.44
N ARG A 127 8.34 5.78 1.31
CA ARG A 127 9.45 5.05 0.67
C ARG A 127 8.98 4.41 -0.63
N LEU A 128 9.47 4.95 -1.74
CA LEU A 128 9.13 4.53 -3.10
C LEU A 128 10.37 4.35 -3.97
N SER A 129 11.51 4.04 -3.37
CA SER A 129 12.82 4.05 -4.06
C SER A 129 13.07 2.81 -4.90
N THR A 130 12.40 1.70 -4.58
CA THR A 130 12.56 0.41 -5.27
C THR A 130 11.23 -0.09 -5.84
N TYR A 131 11.31 -1.01 -6.80
CA TYR A 131 10.13 -1.69 -7.34
C TYR A 131 9.34 -2.42 -6.24
N GLY A 132 10.04 -3.19 -5.38
CA GLY A 132 9.40 -3.91 -4.28
C GLY A 132 8.65 -3.00 -3.30
N GLU A 133 9.25 -1.86 -2.92
CA GLU A 133 8.57 -0.86 -2.07
C GLU A 133 7.31 -0.30 -2.75
N TYR A 134 7.40 -0.04 -4.06
CA TYR A 134 6.27 0.46 -4.84
C TYR A 134 5.12 -0.54 -4.89
N ILE A 135 5.41 -1.82 -5.22
CA ILE A 135 4.41 -2.89 -5.24
C ILE A 135 3.78 -3.08 -3.86
N HIS A 136 4.60 -3.07 -2.81
CA HIS A 136 4.12 -3.15 -1.44
C HIS A 136 3.15 -2.02 -1.10
N LEU A 137 3.47 -0.78 -1.46
CA LEU A 137 2.58 0.36 -1.24
C LEU A 137 1.26 0.20 -1.99
N VAL A 138 1.29 -0.25 -3.25
CA VAL A 138 0.08 -0.50 -4.05
C VAL A 138 -0.76 -1.62 -3.43
N ALA A 139 -0.14 -2.69 -2.94
CA ALA A 139 -0.83 -3.77 -2.24
C ALA A 139 -1.53 -3.28 -0.96
N CYS A 140 -0.83 -2.49 -0.13
CA CYS A 140 -1.43 -1.88 1.06
C CYS A 140 -2.60 -0.95 0.72
N ASP A 141 -2.47 -0.14 -0.33
CA ASP A 141 -3.55 0.74 -0.82
C ASP A 141 -4.78 -0.08 -1.24
N CYS A 142 -4.58 -1.15 -2.00
CA CYS A 142 -5.65 -2.06 -2.41
C CYS A 142 -6.35 -2.73 -1.22
N LEU A 143 -5.57 -3.28 -0.27
CA LEU A 143 -6.11 -3.93 0.92
C LEU A 143 -6.94 -2.98 1.79
N THR A 144 -6.50 -1.73 1.92
CA THR A 144 -7.20 -0.72 2.71
C THR A 144 -8.52 -0.32 2.04
N HIS A 145 -8.52 -0.05 0.73
CA HIS A 145 -9.70 0.46 0.02
C HIS A 145 -10.73 -0.62 -0.35
N ALA A 146 -10.30 -1.88 -0.47
CA ALA A 146 -11.22 -2.98 -0.76
C ALA A 146 -12.05 -3.42 0.46
N ASN A 147 -11.86 -2.79 1.63
CA ASN A 147 -12.44 -3.21 2.92
C ASN A 147 -12.27 -4.71 3.14
N PHE A 148 -11.09 -5.21 2.78
CA PHE A 148 -10.75 -6.63 2.82
C PHE A 148 -10.85 -7.09 4.28
N HIS A 149 -11.80 -7.99 4.60
CA HIS A 149 -12.24 -8.48 5.92
C HIS A 149 -13.47 -7.84 6.58
N ALA A 150 -13.93 -6.66 6.16
CA ALA A 150 -15.16 -6.05 6.65
C ALA A 150 -16.01 -5.46 5.51
N PRO A 151 -16.38 -6.27 4.50
CA PRO A 151 -17.22 -5.80 3.41
C PRO A 151 -18.57 -5.34 3.98
N ASN A 152 -19.01 -4.13 3.60
CA ASN A 152 -20.31 -3.55 3.95
C ASN A 152 -20.52 -3.16 5.43
N VAL A 153 -19.45 -2.94 6.20
CA VAL A 153 -19.58 -2.34 7.54
C VAL A 153 -19.64 -0.82 7.39
N GLU A 154 -20.78 -0.24 7.76
CA GLU A 154 -20.91 1.21 7.93
C GLU A 154 -20.37 1.61 9.30
N PHE A 155 -19.48 2.60 9.33
CA PHE A 155 -18.95 3.19 10.56
C PHE A 155 -19.65 4.54 10.80
N PRO A 156 -20.81 4.58 11.48
CA PRO A 156 -21.46 5.85 11.80
C PRO A 156 -20.53 6.68 12.69
N ARG A 157 -20.60 8.01 12.54
CA ARG A 157 -19.85 8.92 13.41
C ARG A 157 -20.31 8.70 14.85
N VAL A 158 -19.38 8.42 15.74
CA VAL A 158 -19.65 8.39 17.18
C VAL A 158 -19.78 9.83 17.63
N ASP A 159 -21.00 10.24 17.98
CA ASP A 159 -21.22 11.51 18.65
C ASP A 159 -20.77 11.36 20.09
N PHE A 160 -19.78 12.15 20.49
CA PHE A 160 -19.39 12.22 21.89
C PHE A 160 -20.49 12.97 22.66
N CYS A 161 -20.99 12.37 23.74
CA CYS A 161 -21.83 13.11 24.68
C CYS A 161 -20.95 14.18 25.33
N THR A 162 -21.23 15.45 25.06
CA THR A 162 -20.64 16.57 25.80
C THR A 162 -21.37 16.66 27.13
N ASP A 163 -20.97 15.82 28.08
CA ASP A 163 -21.33 16.01 29.48
C ASP A 163 -20.41 17.09 30.05
N ASP A 164 -20.98 18.27 30.33
CA ASP A 164 -20.31 19.33 31.09
C ASP A 164 -20.09 18.86 32.53
N HIS A 165 -19.01 18.11 32.73
CA HIS A 165 -18.55 17.78 34.07
C HIS A 165 -17.76 18.97 34.61
N VAL A 166 -18.21 19.52 35.72
CA VAL A 166 -17.39 20.42 36.55
C VAL A 166 -16.15 19.63 36.97
N TYR A 167 -15.01 19.96 36.36
CA TYR A 167 -13.72 19.37 36.69
C TYR A 167 -13.45 19.58 38.19
N LYS A 168 -13.60 18.52 38.98
CA LYS A 168 -13.24 18.51 40.40
C LYS A 168 -11.81 17.95 40.51
N PRO A 169 -10.78 18.81 40.67
CA PRO A 169 -9.39 18.36 40.74
C PRO A 169 -9.11 17.39 41.90
N ASP A 170 -9.99 17.34 42.90
CA ASP A 170 -9.82 16.52 44.11
C ASP A 170 -10.06 15.02 43.89
N VAL A 171 -10.70 14.61 42.78
CA VAL A 171 -11.04 13.19 42.55
C VAL A 171 -9.82 12.38 42.05
N LEU A 172 -8.87 13.03 41.38
CA LEU A 172 -7.65 12.36 40.89
C LEU A 172 -6.61 12.11 41.99
N ARG A 173 -6.71 12.78 43.14
CA ARG A 173 -5.83 12.53 44.30
C ARG A 173 -6.14 11.23 45.03
N ALA A 174 -7.31 10.62 44.80
CA ALA A 174 -7.65 9.33 45.39
C ALA A 174 -7.03 8.13 44.64
N VAL A 175 -6.37 8.37 43.49
CA VAL A 175 -5.53 7.37 42.81
C VAL A 175 -4.09 7.50 43.35
N GLU A 176 -3.94 7.50 44.67
CA GLU A 176 -2.64 7.32 45.27
C GLU A 176 -2.26 5.84 45.14
N SER A 177 -1.10 5.64 44.51
CA SER A 177 -0.38 4.38 44.43
C SER A 177 -0.31 3.73 45.82
N LYS A 178 -0.89 2.54 45.97
CA LYS A 178 -0.45 1.61 47.01
C LYS A 178 1.01 1.25 46.72
N VAL A 179 1.93 2.03 47.31
CA VAL A 179 3.28 1.56 47.57
C VAL A 179 3.14 0.68 48.81
N GLU A 180 3.29 -0.63 48.63
CA GLU A 180 3.38 -1.57 49.74
C GLU A 180 4.73 -1.35 50.43
N ASP A 181 4.73 -0.61 51.54
CA ASP A 181 5.86 -0.58 52.46
C ASP A 181 5.90 -1.93 53.21
N ASN A 182 6.83 -2.79 52.81
CA ASN A 182 7.26 -3.93 53.62
C ASN A 182 8.22 -3.42 54.70
N ASP A 183 7.68 -3.03 55.85
CA ASP A 183 8.43 -2.97 57.09
C ASP A 183 8.17 -4.25 57.89
N SER A 184 9.13 -5.17 57.82
CA SER A 184 9.35 -6.18 58.86
C SER A 184 10.85 -6.33 59.03
N ASP A 185 11.43 -5.61 59.99
CA ASP A 185 12.67 -6.04 60.63
C ASP A 185 12.39 -6.13 62.13
N ASP A 186 12.27 -7.38 62.56
CA ASP A 186 12.00 -7.81 63.91
C ASP A 186 13.18 -7.44 64.83
N THR A 187 12.83 -6.90 66.00
CA THR A 187 13.66 -6.98 67.21
C THR A 187 13.70 -8.42 67.72
N ASP A 188 14.88 -9.04 67.69
CA ASP A 188 15.62 -9.57 68.87
C ASP A 188 16.97 -10.21 68.48
#